data_AF-A0A2V8J227-F1
#
_entry.id   AF-A0A2V8J227-F1
#
_cell.length_a   1.000
_cell.length_b   1.000
_cell.length_c   1.000
_cell.angle_alpha   90.00
_cell.angle_beta   90.00
_cell.angle_gamma   90.00
#
_symmetry.space_group_name_H-M   'P 1'
#
loop_
_entity.id
_entity.type
_entity.pdbx_description
1 polymer ?
#
loop_
_entity_poly.entity_id
_entity_poly.type
_entity_poly.pdbx_seq_one_letter_code
_entity_poly.pdbx_strand_id
1 'polypeptide(L)'
;MRHSAFLDSVTDATSKCCNVVRLLADYLEHQLPPAIQRELEQHLQRCPRCVAQLHTYQSTVSLLRSVREEELPPELRLTLKAFIDAKCHKN
;
A
#
# COMPACT_ATOMS: atom_id res chain seq x y z
N MET A 1 7.95 -22.15 8.84
CA MET A 1 8.17 -22.82 7.55
C MET A 1 7.24 -22.27 6.45
N ARG A 2 7.21 -20.95 6.19
CA ARG A 2 6.35 -20.34 5.14
C ARG A 2 6.96 -19.08 4.46
N HIS A 3 8.27 -18.83 4.58
CA HIS A 3 8.89 -17.61 4.02
C HIS A 3 9.87 -17.84 2.86
N SER A 4 10.26 -19.08 2.52
CA SER A 4 11.31 -19.30 1.51
C SER A 4 10.80 -19.55 0.08
N ALA A 5 9.50 -19.79 -0.14
CA ALA A 5 8.97 -20.09 -1.49
C ALA A 5 8.45 -18.86 -2.26
N PHE A 6 8.46 -17.67 -1.64
CA PHE A 6 7.93 -16.44 -2.26
C PHE A 6 8.99 -15.63 -3.00
N LEU A 7 10.28 -15.86 -2.75
CA LEU A 7 11.38 -15.04 -3.26
C LEU A 7 12.01 -15.54 -4.58
N ASP A 8 11.62 -16.73 -5.08
CA ASP A 8 12.29 -17.35 -6.25
C ASP A 8 11.67 -17.00 -7.62
N SER A 9 10.84 -15.96 -7.74
CA SER A 9 10.12 -15.66 -9.00
C SER A 9 10.27 -14.22 -9.52
N VAL A 10 11.18 -13.41 -8.96
CA VAL A 10 11.27 -11.97 -9.31
C VAL A 10 12.51 -11.67 -10.16
N THR A 11 12.76 -12.41 -11.24
CA THR A 11 13.84 -12.08 -12.18
C THR A 11 13.47 -12.37 -13.64
N ASP A 12 12.67 -11.50 -14.27
CA ASP A 12 12.72 -11.21 -15.71
C ASP A 12 12.00 -9.87 -16.04
N ALA A 13 12.49 -9.08 -16.98
CA ALA A 13 11.95 -7.74 -17.27
C ALA A 13 10.52 -7.76 -17.86
N THR A 14 10.09 -8.88 -18.43
CA THR A 14 8.71 -9.13 -18.88
C THR A 14 7.85 -9.71 -17.75
N SER A 15 8.47 -10.49 -16.85
CA SER A 15 7.82 -11.03 -15.63
C SER A 15 7.64 -10.00 -14.51
N LYS A 16 8.42 -8.91 -14.49
CA LYS A 16 8.32 -7.82 -13.50
C LYS A 16 6.93 -7.17 -13.51
N CYS A 17 6.36 -6.88 -14.70
CA CYS A 17 5.00 -6.35 -14.82
C CYS A 17 3.92 -7.35 -14.38
N CYS A 18 4.12 -8.64 -14.69
CA CYS A 18 3.14 -9.69 -14.37
C CYS A 18 3.00 -9.92 -12.85
N ASN A 19 4.03 -9.58 -12.08
CA ASN A 19 4.05 -9.78 -10.63
C ASN A 19 3.73 -8.53 -9.80
N VAL A 20 3.53 -7.36 -10.43
CA VAL A 20 3.22 -6.12 -9.68
C VAL A 20 1.99 -6.31 -8.80
N VAL A 21 0.91 -6.88 -9.34
CA VAL A 21 -0.36 -7.09 -8.60
C VAL A 21 -0.17 -7.90 -7.31
N ARG A 22 0.76 -8.86 -7.30
CA ARG A 22 1.04 -9.69 -6.11
C ARG A 22 1.73 -8.90 -5.00
N LEU A 23 2.40 -7.81 -5.34
CA LEU A 23 3.13 -6.95 -4.41
C LEU A 23 2.30 -5.75 -3.96
N LEU A 24 1.21 -5.40 -4.66
CA LEU A 24 0.42 -4.18 -4.40
C LEU A 24 -0.24 -4.17 -3.02
N ALA A 25 -0.68 -5.33 -2.52
CA ALA A 25 -1.25 -5.45 -1.17
C ALA A 25 -0.21 -5.03 -0.11
N ASP A 26 0.92 -5.74 -0.07
CA ASP A 26 2.02 -5.48 0.85
C ASP A 26 2.62 -4.08 0.66
N TYR A 27 2.63 -3.56 -0.58
CA TYR A 27 3.11 -2.21 -0.89
C TYR A 27 2.23 -1.14 -0.25
N LEU A 28 0.90 -1.23 -0.39
CA LEU A 28 -0.04 -0.29 0.20
C LEU A 28 -0.09 -0.37 1.73
N GLU A 29 0.23 -1.53 2.30
CA GLU A 29 0.31 -1.73 3.74
C GLU A 29 1.71 -1.50 4.33
N HIS A 30 2.68 -1.06 3.51
CA HIS A 30 4.09 -0.85 3.90
C HIS A 30 4.76 -2.09 4.52
N GLN A 31 4.39 -3.28 4.08
CA GLN A 31 4.90 -4.57 4.56
C GLN A 31 5.97 -5.17 3.63
N LEU A 32 6.31 -4.51 2.52
CA LEU A 32 7.37 -4.98 1.64
C LEU A 32 8.76 -4.83 2.27
N PRO A 33 9.66 -5.82 2.07
CA PRO A 33 11.07 -5.65 2.40
C PRO A 33 11.66 -4.44 1.64
N PRO A 34 12.56 -3.64 2.25
CA PRO A 34 13.08 -2.42 1.65
C PRO A 34 13.70 -2.59 0.26
N ALA A 35 14.37 -3.72 0.00
CA ALA A 35 14.95 -4.02 -1.31
C ALA A 35 13.86 -4.15 -2.40
N ILE A 36 12.80 -4.89 -2.10
CA ILE A 36 11.68 -5.14 -3.02
C ILE A 36 10.87 -3.87 -3.26
N GLN A 37 10.66 -3.07 -2.21
CA GLN A 37 9.99 -1.78 -2.32
C GLN A 37 10.72 -0.85 -3.31
N ARG A 38 12.06 -0.73 -3.17
CA ARG A 38 12.86 0.12 -4.07
C ARG A 38 12.81 -0.35 -5.53
N GLU A 39 12.85 -1.65 -5.76
CA GLU A 39 12.72 -2.20 -7.12
C GLU A 39 11.34 -1.93 -7.73
N LEU A 40 10.28 -2.08 -6.94
CA LEU A 40 8.92 -1.78 -7.37
C LEU A 40 8.75 -0.29 -7.69
N GLU A 41 9.25 0.61 -6.84
CA GLU A 41 9.22 2.06 -7.08
C GLU A 41 9.98 2.45 -8.35
N GLN A 42 11.18 1.90 -8.56
CA GLN A 42 11.96 2.11 -9.80
C GLN A 42 11.23 1.61 -11.06
N HIS A 43 10.43 0.56 -10.94
CA HIS A 43 9.62 0.04 -12.02
C HIS A 43 8.41 0.96 -12.31
N LEU A 44 7.69 1.38 -11.28
CA LEU A 44 6.54 2.29 -11.40
C LEU A 44 6.93 3.63 -12.04
N GLN A 45 8.15 4.13 -11.77
CA GLN A 45 8.67 5.34 -12.43
C GLN A 45 8.82 5.22 -13.95
N ARG A 46 8.96 4.00 -14.49
CA ARG A 46 9.28 3.75 -15.90
C ARG A 46 8.19 3.01 -16.66
N CYS A 47 7.14 2.54 -15.99
CA CYS A 47 6.10 1.70 -16.58
C CYS A 47 4.68 2.25 -16.35
N PRO A 48 4.11 3.01 -17.32
CA PRO A 48 2.77 3.60 -17.18
C PRO A 48 1.67 2.54 -17.03
N ARG A 49 1.85 1.35 -17.62
CA ARG A 49 0.91 0.23 -17.47
C ARG A 49 0.79 -0.21 -16.01
N CYS A 50 1.90 -0.33 -15.30
CA CYS A 50 1.91 -0.79 -13.92
C CYS A 50 1.44 0.31 -12.95
N VAL A 51 1.68 1.59 -13.31
CA VAL A 51 1.05 2.73 -12.62
C VAL A 51 -0.47 2.66 -12.75
N ALA A 52 -1.01 2.39 -13.94
CA ALA A 52 -2.45 2.22 -14.13
C ALA A 52 -3.01 1.05 -13.27
N GLN A 53 -2.28 -0.07 -13.19
CA GLN A 53 -2.67 -1.19 -12.30
C GLN A 53 -2.68 -0.80 -10.82
N LEU A 54 -1.67 -0.06 -10.35
CA LEU A 54 -1.62 0.46 -8.99
C LEU A 54 -2.86 1.33 -8.69
N HIS A 55 -3.20 2.25 -9.59
CA HIS A 55 -4.38 3.10 -9.43
C HIS A 55 -5.69 2.29 -9.41
N THR A 56 -5.84 1.30 -10.28
CA THR A 56 -7.01 0.41 -10.25
C THR A 56 -7.11 -0.30 -8.90
N TYR A 57 -6.01 -0.86 -8.40
CA TYR A 57 -6.00 -1.57 -7.13
C TYR A 57 -6.33 -0.66 -5.94
N GLN A 58 -5.76 0.55 -5.89
CA GLN A 58 -6.10 1.57 -4.89
C GLN A 58 -7.60 1.90 -4.89
N SER A 59 -8.20 2.08 -6.08
CA SER A 59 -9.63 2.32 -6.21
C SER A 59 -10.46 1.14 -5.70
N THR A 60 -10.08 -0.10 -6.01
CA THR A 60 -10.75 -1.30 -5.49
C THR A 60 -10.69 -1.35 -3.96
N VAL A 61 -9.52 -1.13 -3.36
CA VAL A 61 -9.35 -1.09 -1.89
C VAL A 61 -10.20 0.01 -1.27
N SER A 62 -10.22 1.21 -1.86
CA SER A 62 -11.02 2.33 -1.38
C SER A 62 -12.51 2.02 -1.41
N LEU A 63 -13.02 1.44 -2.51
CA LEU A 63 -14.42 1.02 -2.65
C LEU A 63 -14.79 -0.03 -1.60
N LEU A 64 -13.92 -1.02 -1.39
CA LEU A 64 -14.15 -2.07 -0.40
C LEU A 64 -14.11 -1.53 1.04
N ARG A 65 -13.33 -0.48 1.30
CA ARG A 65 -13.26 0.18 2.61
C ARG A 65 -14.52 1.02 2.86
N SER A 66 -15.02 1.75 1.87
CA SER A 66 -16.25 2.56 2.03
C SER A 66 -17.49 1.72 2.32
N VAL A 67 -17.53 0.46 1.88
CA VAL A 67 -18.61 -0.48 2.23
C VAL A 67 -18.53 -0.95 3.69
N ARG A 68 -17.36 -0.85 4.33
CA ARG A 68 -17.09 -1.32 5.70
C ARG A 68 -16.97 -0.21 6.73
N GLU A 69 -17.03 1.06 6.32
CA GLU A 69 -16.97 2.19 7.24
C GLU A 69 -18.30 2.29 7.99
N GLU A 70 -18.41 1.52 9.06
CA GLU A 70 -19.18 1.93 10.22
C GLU A 70 -18.48 3.18 10.77
N GLU A 71 -19.15 4.32 10.68
CA GLU A 71 -18.56 5.64 10.93
C GLU A 71 -17.87 5.67 12.31
N LEU A 72 -16.64 6.18 12.33
CA LEU A 72 -15.92 6.47 13.57
C LEU A 72 -16.81 7.33 14.48
N PRO A 73 -17.17 6.85 15.69
CA PRO A 73 -18.04 7.59 16.58
C PRO A 73 -17.56 9.03 16.78
N PRO A 74 -18.45 10.04 16.69
CA PRO A 74 -18.06 11.43 16.73
C PRO A 74 -17.24 11.79 17.99
N GLU A 75 -17.46 11.10 19.11
CA GLU A 75 -16.73 11.25 20.36
C GLU A 75 -15.26 10.86 20.23
N LEU A 76 -14.97 9.75 19.52
CA LEU A 76 -13.61 9.31 19.26
C LEU A 76 -12.89 10.28 18.32
N ARG A 77 -13.59 10.80 17.31
CA ARG A 77 -13.04 11.80 16.38
C ARG A 77 -12.66 13.10 17.09
N LEU A 78 -13.52 13.61 17.98
CA LEU A 78 -13.25 14.81 18.78
C LEU A 78 -12.07 14.60 19.73
N THR A 79 -12.02 13.43 20.39
CA THR A 79 -10.93 13.08 21.32
C THR A 79 -9.59 13.00 20.60
N LEU A 80 -9.53 12.32 19.45
CA LEU A 80 -8.32 12.22 18.63
C LEU A 80 -7.85 13.59 18.13
N LYS A 81 -8.79 14.44 17.68
CA LYS A 81 -8.47 15.80 17.25
C LYS A 81 -7.85 16.62 18.39
N ALA A 82 -8.47 16.61 19.57
CA ALA A 82 -7.95 17.31 20.74
C ALA A 82 -6.54 16.82 21.13
N PHE A 83 -6.29 15.52 21.05
CA PHE A 83 -4.98 14.94 21.33
C PHE A 83 -3.90 15.39 20.34
N ILE A 84 -4.19 15.39 19.04
CA ILE A 84 -3.26 15.84 18.00
C ILE A 84 -2.98 17.34 18.14
N ASP A 85 -4.03 18.16 18.30
CA ASP A 85 -3.90 19.61 18.47
C ASP A 85 -3.01 19.95 19.68
N ALA A 86 -3.17 19.24 20.81
CA ALA A 86 -2.36 19.40 22.01
C ALA A 86 -0.89 18.98 21.82
N LYS A 87 -0.61 18.04 20.92
CA LYS A 87 0.75 17.53 20.63
C LYS A 87 1.48 18.36 19.58
N CYS A 88 0.77 18.91 18.59
CA CYS A 88 1.34 19.76 17.55
C CYS A 88 1.69 21.18 18.04
N HIS A 89 1.05 21.69 19.09
CA HIS A 89 1.39 22.99 19.68
C HIS A 89 2.60 22.96 20.63
N LYS A 90 3.19 21.78 20.87
CA LYS A 90 4.24 21.57 21.87
C LYS A 90 5.60 21.19 21.26
N ASN A 91 5.81 21.48 19.98
CA ASN A 91 7.08 21.23 19.29
C ASN A 91 7.50 22.40 18.41
#